data_AF-A0A645BVU4-F1
#
_entry.id   AF-A0A645BVU4-F1
#
_cell.length_a   1.000
_cell.length_b   1.000
_cell.length_c   1.000
_cell.angle_alpha   90.00
_cell.angle_beta   90.00
_cell.angle_gamma   90.00
#
_symmetry.space_group_name_H-M   'P 1'
#
loop_
_entity.id
_entity.type
_entity.pdbx_description
1 polymer ?
#
loop_
_entity_poly.entity_id
_entity_poly.type
_entity_poly.pdbx_seq_one_letter_code
_entity_poly.pdbx_strand_id
1 'polypeptide(L)'
;MIAGNSERALEIYRNLLNLNESPFMVLSLISRQFRIILKSKSMSESGIPNADSAKKIGVPPFAVSGALRQANSFSFETLCKALNACIQTDYGIKLGKIEPEAGVEMLIVTRASTL
;
A
#
# COMPACT_ATOMS: atom_id res chain seq x y z
N MET A 1 0.47 11.50 -16.80
CA MET A 1 0.68 10.22 -17.53
C MET A 1 1.10 9.15 -16.53
N ILE A 2 0.15 8.40 -15.96
CA ILE A 2 0.41 7.32 -14.98
C ILE A 2 -0.05 5.94 -15.50
N ALA A 3 -0.63 5.89 -16.71
CA ALA A 3 -1.17 4.68 -17.34
C ALA A 3 -0.16 3.51 -17.47
N GLY A 4 1.15 3.78 -17.57
CA GLY A 4 2.17 2.74 -17.69
C GLY A 4 2.50 2.00 -16.38
N ASN A 5 2.08 2.52 -15.22
CA ASN A 5 2.40 1.91 -13.92
C ASN A 5 1.27 1.00 -13.41
N SER A 6 0.00 1.29 -13.78
CA SER A 6 -1.15 0.43 -13.49
C SER A 6 -1.07 -0.93 -14.18
N GLU A 7 -0.76 -0.94 -15.48
CA GLU A 7 -0.68 -2.18 -16.27
C GLU A 7 0.42 -3.08 -15.74
N ARG A 8 1.59 -2.49 -15.45
CA ARG A 8 2.71 -3.21 -14.86
C ARG A 8 2.42 -3.73 -13.45
N ALA A 9 1.71 -2.96 -12.62
CA ALA A 9 1.31 -3.40 -11.28
C ALA A 9 0.32 -4.57 -11.35
N LEU A 10 -0.65 -4.52 -12.28
CA LEU A 10 -1.57 -5.62 -12.54
C LEU A 10 -0.85 -6.86 -13.07
N GLU A 11 0.11 -6.69 -13.98
CA GLU A 11 0.92 -7.79 -14.50
C GLU A 11 1.70 -8.47 -13.38
N ILE A 12 2.36 -7.69 -12.51
CA ILE A 12 3.07 -8.22 -11.34
C ILE A 12 2.09 -8.99 -10.44
N TYR A 13 0.90 -8.45 -10.20
CA TYR A 13 -0.10 -9.11 -9.36
C TYR A 13 -0.56 -10.45 -9.97
N ARG A 14 -0.89 -10.47 -11.26
CA ARG A 14 -1.28 -11.70 -11.97
C ARG A 14 -0.17 -12.74 -11.98
N ASN A 15 1.08 -12.29 -12.11
CA ASN A 15 2.23 -13.19 -12.00
C ASN A 15 2.35 -13.80 -10.59
N LEU A 16 2.08 -13.04 -9.53
CA LEU A 16 2.03 -13.59 -8.17
C LEU A 16 0.94 -14.65 -8.02
N LEU A 17 -0.26 -14.40 -8.57
CA LEU A 17 -1.34 -15.39 -8.58
C LEU A 17 -0.98 -16.66 -9.35
N ASN A 18 -0.32 -16.53 -10.50
CA ASN A 18 0.19 -17.66 -11.28
C ASN A 18 1.22 -18.49 -10.51
N LEU A 19 1.91 -17.89 -9.53
CA LEU A 19 2.83 -18.57 -8.60
C LEU A 19 2.11 -19.16 -7.38
N ASN A 20 0.77 -19.19 -7.37
CA ASN A 20 -0.09 -19.62 -6.26
C ASN A 20 0.05 -18.76 -4.99
N GLU A 21 0.49 -17.52 -5.11
CA GLU A 21 0.48 -16.59 -3.98
C GLU A 21 -0.94 -16.19 -3.61
N SER A 22 -1.20 -16.00 -2.32
CA SER A 22 -2.53 -15.68 -1.84
C SER A 22 -2.92 -14.21 -2.09
N PRO A 23 -4.11 -13.92 -2.67
CA PRO A 23 -4.63 -12.55 -2.80
C PRO A 23 -4.69 -11.80 -1.46
N PHE A 24 -5.02 -12.52 -0.38
CA PHE A 24 -5.05 -11.98 0.98
C PHE A 24 -3.67 -11.54 1.45
N MET A 25 -2.64 -12.34 1.14
CA MET A 25 -1.26 -12.02 1.48
C MET A 25 -0.82 -10.76 0.74
N VAL A 26 -1.10 -10.67 -0.57
CA VAL A 26 -0.81 -9.47 -1.36
C VAL A 26 -1.52 -8.23 -0.79
N LEU A 27 -2.83 -8.32 -0.49
CA LEU A 27 -3.58 -7.22 0.11
C LEU A 27 -2.97 -6.78 1.46
N SER A 28 -2.53 -7.74 2.28
CA SER A 28 -1.89 -7.46 3.57
C SER A 28 -0.56 -6.71 3.39
N LEU A 29 0.24 -7.07 2.38
CA LEU A 29 1.50 -6.39 2.05
C LEU A 29 1.26 -4.97 1.57
N ILE A 30 0.26 -4.76 0.69
CA ILE A 30 -0.11 -3.43 0.22
C ILE A 30 -0.55 -2.54 1.38
N SER A 31 -1.45 -3.05 2.24
CA SER A 31 -1.93 -2.34 3.43
C SER A 31 -0.78 -2.00 4.38
N ARG A 32 0.15 -2.95 4.61
CA ARG A 32 1.35 -2.72 5.42
C ARG A 32 2.22 -1.61 4.84
N GLN A 33 2.45 -1.59 3.53
CA GLN A 33 3.28 -0.57 2.89
C GLN A 33 2.67 0.83 3.05
N PHE A 34 1.37 0.99 2.83
CA PHE A 34 0.69 2.28 3.07
C PHE A 34 0.79 2.74 4.53
N ARG A 35 0.69 1.80 5.50
CA ARG A 35 0.90 2.14 6.93
C ARG A 35 2.33 2.61 7.21
N ILE A 36 3.33 1.99 6.60
CA ILE A 36 4.73 2.42 6.75
C ILE A 36 4.90 3.83 6.18
N ILE A 37 4.42 4.09 4.96
CA ILE A 37 4.49 5.43 4.33
C ILE A 37 3.82 6.49 5.21
N LEU A 38 2.59 6.22 5.67
CA LEU A 38 1.83 7.14 6.50
C LEU A 38 2.54 7.45 7.84
N LYS A 39 3.02 6.41 8.54
CA LYS A 39 3.74 6.56 9.80
C LYS A 39 5.06 7.30 9.60
N SER A 40 5.81 6.97 8.55
CA SER A 40 7.05 7.66 8.21
C SER A 40 6.81 9.14 7.95
N LYS A 41 5.77 9.50 7.17
CA LYS A 41 5.38 10.89 6.92
C LYS A 41 5.08 11.66 8.21
N SER A 42 4.21 11.09 9.04
CA SER A 42 3.81 11.68 10.32
C SER A 42 5.00 11.92 11.27
N MET A 43 5.89 10.93 11.38
CA MET A 43 7.09 11.03 12.21
C MET A 43 8.05 12.12 11.69
N SER A 44 8.26 12.19 10.37
CA SER A 44 9.10 13.21 9.75
C SER A 44 8.57 14.62 10.01
N GLU A 45 7.25 14.84 9.89
CA GLU A 45 6.65 16.15 10.16
C GLU A 45 6.66 16.51 11.65
N SER A 46 6.75 15.50 12.52
CA SER A 46 6.94 15.69 13.95
C SER A 46 8.42 15.89 14.33
N GLY A 47 9.32 16.00 13.34
CA GLY A 47 10.76 16.20 13.56
C GLY A 47 11.52 14.98 14.08
N ILE A 48 10.93 13.78 13.98
CA ILE A 48 11.54 12.55 14.51
C ILE A 48 12.55 12.00 13.49
N PRO A 49 13.80 11.71 13.92
CA PRO A 49 14.82 11.16 13.02
C PRO A 49 14.42 9.81 12.39
N ASN A 50 14.95 9.51 11.21
CA ASN A 50 14.65 8.27 10.48
C ASN A 50 15.02 7.00 11.26
N ALA A 51 16.13 7.03 11.99
CA ALA A 51 16.59 5.90 12.81
C ALA A 51 15.59 5.57 13.93
N ASP A 52 15.04 6.61 14.58
CA ASP A 52 14.05 6.45 15.66
C ASP A 52 12.68 6.07 15.10
N SER A 53 12.33 6.64 13.94
CA SER A 53 11.14 6.25 13.19
C SER A 53 11.18 4.77 12.82
N ALA A 54 12.32 4.25 12.37
CA ALA A 54 12.49 2.84 12.01
C ALA A 54 12.23 1.92 13.21
N LYS A 55 12.79 2.26 14.39
CA LYS A 55 12.55 1.54 15.64
C LYS A 55 11.07 1.57 16.05
N LYS A 56 10.43 2.75 16.00
CA LYS A 56 9.00 2.91 16.34
C LYS A 56 8.06 2.19 15.39
N ILE A 57 8.39 2.14 14.10
CA ILE A 57 7.57 1.47 13.07
C ILE A 57 7.84 -0.05 13.06
N GLY A 58 9.00 -0.50 13.53
CA GLY A 58 9.41 -1.91 13.52
C GLY A 58 9.88 -2.38 12.15
N VAL A 59 10.61 -1.53 11.42
CA VAL A 59 11.13 -1.82 10.08
C VAL A 59 12.63 -1.51 10.00
N PRO A 60 13.37 -2.10 9.05
CA PRO A 60 14.76 -1.74 8.82
C PRO A 60 14.94 -0.25 8.49
N PRO A 61 16.05 0.41 8.88
CA PRO A 61 16.27 1.83 8.63
C PRO A 61 16.12 2.26 7.16
N PHE A 62 16.56 1.41 6.22
CA PHE A 62 16.44 1.67 4.79
C PHE A 62 14.99 1.69 4.28
N ALA A 63 14.06 1.03 4.98
CA ALA A 63 12.65 1.01 4.60
C ALA A 63 12.00 2.38 4.88
N VAL A 64 12.42 3.08 5.92
CA VAL A 64 11.90 4.42 6.26
C VAL A 64 12.30 5.45 5.22
N SER A 65 13.56 5.44 4.76
CA SER A 65 14.01 6.39 3.73
C SER A 65 13.27 6.20 2.40
N GLY A 66 13.07 4.93 1.98
CA GLY A 66 12.25 4.61 0.81
C GLY A 66 10.79 5.05 0.98
N ALA A 67 10.20 4.80 2.15
CA ALA A 67 8.84 5.20 2.48
C ALA A 67 8.66 6.72 2.52
N LEU A 68 9.64 7.47 3.02
CA LEU A 68 9.62 8.95 3.00
C LEU A 68 9.68 9.50 1.57
N ARG A 69 10.52 8.92 0.71
CA ARG A 69 10.57 9.31 -0.70
C ARG A 69 9.20 9.13 -1.37
N GLN A 70 8.51 8.02 -1.07
CA GLN A 70 7.14 7.81 -1.52
C GLN A 70 6.20 8.84 -0.89
N ALA A 71 6.25 9.02 0.44
CA ALA A 71 5.38 9.93 1.20
C ALA A 71 5.39 11.39 0.70
N ASN A 72 6.50 11.85 0.14
CA ASN A 72 6.60 13.21 -0.43
C ASN A 72 5.71 13.40 -1.67
N SER A 73 5.34 12.32 -2.35
CA SER A 73 4.45 12.35 -3.52
C SER A 73 2.96 12.27 -3.13
N PHE A 74 2.63 12.10 -1.85
CA PHE A 74 1.25 11.93 -1.38
C PHE A 74 0.89 12.88 -0.24
N SER A 75 -0.35 13.35 -0.23
CA SER A 75 -0.95 13.99 0.95
C SER A 75 -1.33 12.92 1.99
N PHE A 76 -1.50 13.33 3.25
CA PHE A 76 -2.05 12.43 4.28
C PHE A 76 -3.43 11.92 3.89
N GLU A 77 -4.27 12.78 3.33
CA GLU A 77 -5.61 12.42 2.92
C GLU A 77 -5.59 11.28 1.90
N THR A 78 -4.70 11.35 0.90
CA THR A 78 -4.53 10.28 -0.10
C THR A 78 -4.06 8.97 0.53
N LEU A 79 -3.10 9.03 1.46
CA LEU A 79 -2.61 7.84 2.18
C LEU A 79 -3.70 7.21 3.06
N CYS A 80 -4.49 8.03 3.77
CA CYS A 80 -5.62 7.57 4.56
C CYS A 80 -6.71 6.96 3.68
N LYS A 81 -7.04 7.58 2.55
CA LYS A 81 -7.99 7.03 1.56
C LYS A 81 -7.51 5.70 1.00
N ALA A 82 -6.22 5.53 0.74
CA ALA A 82 -5.64 4.27 0.27
C ALA A 82 -5.72 3.17 1.35
N LEU A 83 -5.38 3.50 2.59
CA LEU A 83 -5.47 2.56 3.70
C LEU A 83 -6.93 2.13 3.97
N ASN A 84 -7.87 3.08 3.93
CA ASN A 84 -9.29 2.79 4.07
C ASN A 84 -9.80 1.89 2.94
N ALA A 85 -9.37 2.10 1.70
CA ALA A 85 -9.71 1.22 0.59
C ALA A 85 -9.21 -0.22 0.86
N CYS A 86 -7.99 -0.40 1.36
CA CYS A 86 -7.48 -1.73 1.73
C CYS A 86 -8.35 -2.41 2.79
N ILE A 87 -8.79 -1.65 3.80
CA ILE A 87 -9.65 -2.15 4.89
C ILE A 87 -11.03 -2.54 4.35
N GLN A 88 -11.62 -1.72 3.48
CA GLN A 88 -12.93 -2.01 2.88
C GLN A 88 -12.88 -3.23 1.98
N THR A 89 -11.81 -3.39 1.19
CA THR A 89 -11.60 -4.59 0.38
C THR A 89 -11.47 -5.83 1.25
N ASP A 90 -10.60 -5.81 2.27
CA ASP A 90 -10.42 -6.94 3.20
C ASP A 90 -11.73 -7.32 3.90
N TYR A 91 -12.49 -6.32 4.35
CA TYR A 91 -13.78 -6.53 4.99
C TYR A 91 -14.82 -7.13 4.02
N GLY A 92 -14.91 -6.60 2.79
CA GLY A 92 -15.82 -7.11 1.77
C GLY A 92 -15.50 -8.55 1.36
N ILE A 93 -14.22 -8.91 1.29
CA ILE A 93 -13.79 -10.29 1.03
C ILE A 93 -14.19 -11.21 2.18
N LYS A 94 -13.93 -10.82 3.44
CA LYS A 94 -14.30 -11.61 4.62
C LYS A 94 -15.80 -11.82 4.77
N LEU A 95 -16.61 -10.91 4.25
CA LEU A 95 -18.07 -11.05 4.19
C LEU A 95 -18.56 -11.88 2.99
N GLY A 96 -17.67 -12.33 2.10
CA GLY A 96 -18.05 -13.02 0.85
C GLY A 96 -18.74 -12.13 -0.18
N LYS A 97 -18.67 -10.79 -0.03
CA LYS A 97 -19.28 -9.82 -0.95
C LYS A 97 -18.35 -9.45 -2.10
N ILE A 98 -17.05 -9.66 -1.94
CA ILE A 98 -16.01 -9.37 -2.92
C ILE A 98 -15.19 -10.64 -3.11
N GLU A 99 -14.98 -11.03 -4.36
CA GLU A 99 -14.05 -12.10 -4.69
C GLU A 99 -12.61 -11.61 -4.44
N PRO A 100 -11.76 -12.37 -3.71
CA PRO A 100 -10.43 -11.93 -3.30
C PRO A 100 -9.54 -11.36 -4.40
N GLU A 101 -9.45 -12.02 -5.55
CA GLU A 101 -8.58 -11.61 -6.66
C GLU A 101 -9.06 -10.30 -7.29
N ALA A 102 -10.34 -10.25 -7.67
CA ALA A 102 -10.98 -9.07 -8.23
C ALA A 102 -10.93 -7.87 -7.28
N GLY A 103 -11.07 -8.11 -5.97
CA GLY A 103 -10.97 -7.08 -4.95
C GLY A 103 -9.59 -6.40 -4.93
N VAL A 104 -8.53 -7.18 -5.08
CA VAL A 104 -7.15 -6.67 -5.12
C VAL A 104 -6.83 -6.04 -6.48
N GLU A 105 -7.28 -6.63 -7.60
CA GLU A 105 -7.14 -6.02 -8.93
C GLU A 105 -7.78 -4.62 -8.98
N MET A 106 -9.01 -4.50 -8.49
CA MET A 106 -9.73 -3.21 -8.45
C MET A 106 -8.99 -2.18 -7.58
N LEU A 107 -8.40 -2.62 -6.47
CA LEU A 107 -7.60 -1.76 -5.60
C LEU A 107 -6.35 -1.23 -6.33
N ILE A 108 -5.66 -2.09 -7.08
CA ILE A 108 -4.49 -1.72 -7.89
C ILE A 108 -4.88 -0.71 -8.98
N VAL A 109 -5.93 -1.00 -9.75
CA VAL A 109 -6.41 -0.12 -10.84
C VAL A 109 -6.81 1.25 -10.31
N THR A 110 -7.70 1.29 -9.33
CA THR A 110 -8.27 2.55 -8.83
C THR A 110 -7.19 3.47 -8.24
N ARG A 111 -6.20 2.90 -7.55
CA ARG A 111 -5.14 3.68 -6.91
C ARG A 111 -4.05 4.12 -7.87
N ALA A 112 -3.83 3.41 -8.97
CA ALA A 112 -2.93 3.87 -10.02
C ALA A 112 -3.54 5.02 -10.84
N SER A 113 -4.86 5.09 -10.99
CA SER A 113 -5.55 6.13 -11.76
C SER A 113 -5.81 7.44 -11.01
N THR A 114 -5.72 7.44 -9.67
CA THR A 114 -6.09 8.58 -8.79
C THR A 114 -4.88 9.30 -8.19
N LEU A 115 -3.69 9.02 -8.74
CA LEU A 115 -2.43 9.74 -8.46
C LEU A 115 -2.08 10.61 -9.65
#